data_AF-A0A926XLK7-F1
#
_entry.id   AF-A0A926XLK7-F1
#
_cell.length_a   1.000
_cell.length_b   1.000
_cell.length_c   1.000
_cell.angle_alpha   90.00
_cell.angle_beta   90.00
_cell.angle_gamma   90.00
#
_symmetry.space_group_name_H-M   'P 1'
#
loop_
_entity.id
_entity.type
_entity.pdbx_description
1 polymer ?
#
loop_
_entity_poly.entity_id
_entity_poly.type
_entity_poly.pdbx_seq_one_letter_code
_entity_poly.pdbx_strand_id
1 'polypeptide(L)'
;MIKYNPIWECYQLPGIFGADEWRSAIEECLERRDCPYHYDIRHTTIRIWHPDDPEIKVPSSNLTCRNAYRVTRVNFGGLKQETLIGITLARLVFEPGSTLPLPFSASELFARGQYPPALRHEQSLPGIEALIHFLNQALVTKQLRHYSNYEVFRAAERIIYRFGNGSQSLVELLQKGNFSKNLLSSVKTMQAVRPAAIQLGISLENVRFPEKAKSCAREIVGVLKDWGCEVSLVELKKDEEMKNFLASESLERPIILFPLQGKRGDRPPDAEMKRLKYLDFENAAFQLCSTASNPVYSRHGLAIAILAKAGGSLFVAEPLEFPNFYNSWFVGIDIGTGGFKKGKVVAIVLTSPTGNLCAHWRSLKNEDETLSPELIADGLSWIVDRAESLSPDRDLYLIRDGLRPHRESLEFYRTALPNREFTLIEYAKSGSPLIHDRAREPEPGTAILPEASALATLYPCLAPQPGILTETTKFRVPINPKSHSLAEISLLLTALCHSATLSYQASKNPSPIQWANGIASISYTNLQFSGWSHLPNCLKRNK
;
A
#
# COMPACT_ATOMS: atom_id res chain seq x y z
N MET A 1 0.30 -28.54 2.02
CA MET A 1 0.37 -27.91 0.69
C MET A 1 1.64 -28.39 0.03
N ILE A 2 1.58 -28.87 -1.22
CA ILE A 2 2.80 -29.13 -1.99
C ILE A 2 3.43 -27.76 -2.26
N LYS A 3 4.60 -27.49 -1.67
CA LYS A 3 5.34 -26.24 -1.86
C LYS A 3 6.04 -26.31 -3.22
N TYR A 4 5.51 -25.63 -4.22
CA TYR A 4 6.20 -25.42 -5.49
C TYR A 4 7.18 -24.26 -5.34
N ASN A 5 8.30 -24.29 -6.08
CA ASN A 5 9.22 -23.16 -6.13
C ASN A 5 8.56 -22.02 -6.94
N PRO A 6 8.50 -20.80 -6.38
CA PRO A 6 7.93 -19.67 -7.09
C PRO A 6 8.83 -19.31 -8.27
N ILE A 7 8.20 -18.87 -9.36
CA ILE A 7 8.89 -18.41 -10.57
C ILE A 7 9.02 -16.89 -10.45
N TRP A 8 10.24 -16.40 -10.68
CA TRP A 8 10.54 -14.99 -10.79
C TRP A 8 10.82 -14.66 -12.25
N GLU A 9 9.94 -13.89 -12.89
CA GLU A 9 9.95 -13.61 -14.34
C GLU A 9 11.06 -12.62 -14.74
N CYS A 10 12.30 -12.98 -14.43
CA CYS A 10 13.51 -12.22 -14.66
C CYS A 10 14.45 -13.00 -15.58
N TYR A 11 14.94 -12.33 -16.61
CA TYR A 11 15.73 -12.92 -17.67
C TYR A 11 17.01 -12.15 -17.90
N GLN A 12 18.10 -12.87 -18.05
CA GLN A 12 19.37 -12.33 -18.50
C GLN A 12 19.37 -12.20 -20.03
N LEU A 13 19.86 -11.06 -20.51
CA LEU A 13 20.09 -10.78 -21.93
C LEU A 13 21.61 -10.74 -22.19
N PRO A 14 22.22 -11.85 -22.66
CA PRO A 14 23.68 -11.95 -22.80
C PRO A 14 24.26 -10.99 -23.84
N GLY A 15 25.44 -10.44 -23.57
CA GLY A 15 26.16 -9.59 -24.53
C GLY A 15 25.52 -8.22 -24.77
N ILE A 16 24.74 -7.74 -23.80
CA ILE A 16 24.14 -6.40 -23.77
C ILE A 16 24.51 -5.73 -22.45
N PHE A 17 25.15 -4.56 -22.54
CA PHE A 17 25.75 -3.87 -21.40
C PHE A 17 25.29 -2.42 -21.28
N GLY A 18 24.92 -1.80 -22.40
CA GLY A 18 24.42 -0.44 -22.46
C GLY A 18 23.05 -0.29 -21.79
N ALA A 19 22.78 0.91 -21.26
CA ALA A 19 21.60 1.12 -20.43
C ALA A 19 20.27 0.99 -21.18
N ASP A 20 20.27 1.29 -22.48
CA ASP A 20 19.12 1.21 -23.37
C ASP A 20 19.28 0.19 -24.50
N GLU A 21 20.44 -0.47 -24.63
CA GLU A 21 20.70 -1.48 -25.68
C GLU A 21 19.74 -2.68 -25.58
N TRP A 22 19.33 -3.05 -24.36
CA TRP A 22 18.32 -4.10 -24.17
C TRP A 22 17.00 -3.77 -24.84
N ARG A 23 16.66 -2.48 -24.90
CA ARG A 23 15.39 -2.03 -25.45
C ARG A 23 15.42 -2.17 -26.96
N SER A 24 16.47 -1.65 -27.60
CA SER A 24 16.70 -1.80 -29.04
C SER A 24 16.70 -3.27 -29.46
N ALA A 25 17.35 -4.15 -28.69
CA ALA A 25 17.35 -5.58 -29.01
C ALA A 25 15.95 -6.22 -28.96
N ILE A 26 15.10 -5.81 -28.01
CA ILE A 26 13.71 -6.31 -27.93
C ILE A 26 12.83 -5.68 -29.01
N GLU A 27 12.99 -4.38 -29.29
CA GLU A 27 12.29 -3.67 -30.37
C GLU A 27 12.59 -4.29 -31.74
N GLU A 28 13.86 -4.53 -32.06
CA GLU A 28 14.27 -5.21 -33.31
C GLU A 28 13.61 -6.57 -33.49
N CYS A 29 13.40 -7.32 -32.40
CA CYS A 29 12.65 -8.58 -32.44
C CYS A 29 11.17 -8.36 -32.76
N LEU A 30 10.57 -7.32 -32.18
CA LEU A 30 9.15 -6.99 -32.32
C LEU A 30 8.81 -6.32 -33.66
N GLU A 31 9.79 -5.71 -34.32
CA GLU A 31 9.67 -5.09 -35.65
C GLU A 31 9.79 -6.09 -36.81
N ARG A 32 10.12 -7.36 -36.53
CA ARG A 32 10.18 -8.40 -37.55
C ARG A 32 8.84 -8.60 -38.24
N ARG A 33 8.87 -8.87 -39.56
CA ARG A 33 7.66 -9.08 -40.38
C ARG A 33 6.79 -10.24 -39.91
N ASP A 34 7.39 -11.25 -39.29
CA ASP A 34 6.72 -12.44 -38.74
C ASP A 34 6.33 -12.27 -37.25
N CYS A 35 6.45 -11.08 -36.68
CA CYS A 35 6.07 -10.81 -35.29
C CYS A 35 4.55 -10.93 -35.10
N PRO A 36 4.07 -11.83 -34.21
CA PRO A 36 2.64 -11.94 -33.91
C PRO A 36 2.18 -10.89 -32.89
N TYR A 37 3.09 -10.09 -32.33
CA TYR A 37 2.80 -9.14 -31.27
C TYR A 37 2.75 -7.71 -31.77
N HIS A 38 1.89 -6.90 -31.17
CA HIS A 38 1.97 -5.46 -31.22
C HIS A 38 2.69 -4.94 -29.97
N TYR A 39 3.32 -3.77 -30.09
CA TYR A 39 3.94 -3.13 -28.95
C TYR A 39 3.86 -1.61 -29.00
N ASP A 40 4.07 -1.01 -27.84
CA ASP A 40 4.39 0.41 -27.73
C ASP A 40 5.38 0.65 -26.60
N ILE A 41 5.91 1.88 -26.55
CA ILE A 41 6.91 2.28 -25.56
C ILE A 41 6.33 3.37 -24.69
N ARG A 42 6.41 3.15 -23.38
CA ARG A 42 6.03 4.14 -22.39
C ARG A 42 7.16 4.35 -21.39
N HIS A 43 7.77 5.53 -21.47
CA HIS A 43 8.95 5.88 -20.67
C HIS A 43 10.09 4.87 -20.87
N THR A 44 10.34 4.03 -19.87
CA THR A 44 11.40 3.01 -19.85
C THR A 44 10.83 1.58 -19.95
N THR A 45 9.56 1.45 -20.34
CA THR A 45 8.82 0.19 -20.41
C THR A 45 8.34 -0.09 -21.83
N ILE A 46 8.51 -1.32 -22.31
CA ILE A 46 7.86 -1.82 -23.52
C ILE A 46 6.57 -2.52 -23.08
N ARG A 47 5.43 -2.18 -23.68
CA ARG A 47 4.16 -2.91 -23.48
C ARG A 47 3.91 -3.73 -24.74
N ILE A 48 3.71 -5.04 -24.58
CA ILE A 48 3.58 -6.01 -25.66
C ILE A 48 2.25 -6.75 -25.50
N TRP A 49 1.47 -6.89 -26.57
CA TRP A 49 0.20 -7.64 -26.55
C TRP A 49 -0.02 -8.39 -27.85
N HIS A 50 -0.78 -9.48 -27.79
CA HIS A 50 -1.22 -10.19 -28.99
C HIS A 50 -2.51 -9.53 -29.51
N PRO A 51 -2.60 -9.15 -30.81
CA PRO A 51 -3.78 -8.47 -31.34
C PRO A 51 -5.04 -9.35 -31.28
N ASP A 52 -4.86 -10.67 -31.40
CA ASP A 52 -5.95 -11.66 -31.34
C ASP A 52 -6.35 -12.07 -29.90
N ASP A 53 -5.68 -11.54 -28.86
CA ASP A 53 -6.11 -11.79 -27.49
C ASP A 53 -7.54 -11.26 -27.25
N PRO A 54 -8.36 -11.95 -26.43
CA PRO A 54 -9.75 -11.56 -26.22
C PRO A 54 -9.93 -10.09 -25.82
N GLU A 55 -10.69 -9.36 -26.63
CA GLU A 55 -11.06 -7.99 -26.35
C GLU A 55 -12.27 -7.92 -25.41
N ILE A 56 -12.09 -7.28 -24.26
CA ILE A 56 -13.07 -7.26 -23.18
C ILE A 56 -13.67 -5.88 -23.04
N LYS A 57 -14.97 -5.75 -23.30
CA LYS A 57 -15.69 -4.49 -23.16
C LYS A 57 -15.75 -4.04 -21.70
N VAL A 58 -15.42 -2.77 -21.47
CA VAL A 58 -15.51 -2.15 -20.14
C VAL A 58 -16.98 -1.81 -19.85
N PRO A 59 -17.54 -2.21 -18.68
CA PRO A 59 -18.92 -1.90 -18.33
C PRO A 59 -19.21 -0.40 -18.39
N SER A 60 -20.35 -0.03 -18.97
CA SER A 60 -20.81 1.37 -19.07
C SER A 60 -19.86 2.31 -19.82
N SER A 61 -18.98 1.78 -20.67
CA SER A 61 -18.06 2.54 -21.50
C SER A 61 -17.96 1.94 -22.91
N ASN A 62 -17.45 2.74 -23.85
CA ASN A 62 -17.08 2.27 -25.18
C ASN A 62 -15.63 1.73 -25.22
N LEU A 63 -14.90 1.84 -24.12
CA LEU A 63 -13.53 1.33 -24.01
C LEU A 63 -13.50 -0.19 -23.97
N THR A 64 -12.38 -0.74 -24.43
CA THR A 64 -12.09 -2.17 -24.35
C THR A 64 -10.76 -2.42 -23.67
N CYS A 65 -10.55 -3.65 -23.19
CA CYS A 65 -9.38 -4.07 -22.42
C CYS A 65 -8.84 -5.40 -22.94
N ARG A 66 -7.51 -5.53 -22.93
CA ARG A 66 -6.80 -6.77 -23.30
C ARG A 66 -5.65 -7.04 -22.34
N ASN A 67 -5.27 -8.31 -22.22
CA ASN A 67 -4.03 -8.67 -21.51
C ASN A 67 -2.82 -8.21 -22.32
N ALA A 68 -1.72 -8.01 -21.61
CA ALA A 68 -0.45 -7.60 -22.18
C ALA A 68 0.69 -7.93 -21.20
N TYR A 69 1.90 -7.70 -21.67
CA TYR A 69 3.14 -7.87 -20.93
C TYR A 69 3.87 -6.53 -20.88
N ARG A 70 4.40 -6.19 -19.70
CA ARG A 70 5.34 -5.07 -19.53
C ARG A 70 6.73 -5.65 -19.39
N VAL A 71 7.62 -5.24 -20.28
CA VAL A 71 9.05 -5.57 -20.23
C VAL A 71 9.82 -4.34 -19.78
N THR A 72 10.62 -4.50 -18.73
CA THR A 72 11.42 -3.42 -18.16
C THR A 72 12.81 -3.92 -17.81
N ARG A 73 13.81 -3.02 -17.88
CA ARG A 73 15.13 -3.31 -17.32
C ARG A 73 15.06 -3.49 -15.81
N VAL A 74 15.68 -4.56 -15.33
CA VAL A 74 15.74 -4.91 -13.91
C VAL A 74 17.05 -4.38 -13.34
N ASN A 75 16.96 -3.26 -12.63
CA ASN A 75 18.13 -2.63 -12.01
C ASN A 75 18.32 -3.15 -10.58
N PHE A 76 18.94 -4.33 -10.43
CA PHE A 76 19.26 -4.96 -9.14
C PHE A 76 20.71 -4.73 -8.70
N GLY A 77 21.48 -3.88 -9.39
CA GLY A 77 22.82 -3.49 -8.92
C GLY A 77 23.86 -4.61 -8.86
N GLY A 78 23.56 -5.81 -9.36
CA GLY A 78 24.55 -6.88 -9.58
C GLY A 78 25.51 -6.53 -10.71
N LEU A 79 26.66 -7.23 -10.75
CA LEU A 79 27.81 -7.06 -11.65
C LEU A 79 27.44 -6.39 -12.99
N LYS A 80 28.14 -5.30 -13.34
CA LYS A 80 27.98 -4.50 -14.57
C LYS A 80 28.05 -5.29 -15.90
N GLN A 81 28.27 -6.59 -15.84
CA GLN A 81 28.53 -7.46 -16.98
C GLN A 81 27.25 -8.03 -17.60
N GLU A 82 26.05 -7.85 -17.02
CA GLU A 82 24.85 -8.50 -17.56
C GLU A 82 23.60 -7.61 -17.43
N THR A 83 22.84 -7.47 -18.52
CA THR A 83 21.55 -6.77 -18.48
C THR A 83 20.43 -7.75 -18.16
N LEU A 84 19.72 -7.48 -17.07
CA LEU A 84 18.50 -8.19 -16.70
C LEU A 84 17.27 -7.44 -17.20
N ILE A 85 16.30 -8.18 -17.74
CA ILE A 85 14.96 -7.71 -18.04
C ILE A 85 13.94 -8.47 -17.19
N GLY A 86 12.81 -7.83 -16.94
CA GLY A 86 11.74 -8.36 -16.10
C GLY A 86 10.42 -8.24 -16.83
N ILE A 87 9.62 -9.30 -16.74
CA ILE A 87 8.28 -9.35 -17.31
C ILE A 87 7.26 -9.22 -16.18
N THR A 88 6.26 -8.36 -16.40
CA THR A 88 5.09 -8.23 -15.52
C THR A 88 3.81 -8.26 -16.33
N LEU A 89 2.72 -8.71 -15.72
CA LEU A 89 1.41 -8.69 -16.37
C LEU A 89 0.89 -7.25 -16.46
N ALA A 90 0.33 -6.92 -17.60
CA ALA A 90 -0.32 -5.66 -17.86
C ALA A 90 -1.70 -5.87 -18.47
N ARG A 91 -2.53 -4.85 -18.35
CA ARG A 91 -3.85 -4.80 -18.98
C ARG A 91 -3.98 -3.45 -19.64
N LEU A 92 -4.11 -3.48 -20.95
CA LEU A 92 -4.14 -2.30 -21.80
C LEU A 92 -5.58 -1.94 -22.11
N VAL A 93 -5.85 -0.64 -22.15
CA VAL A 93 -7.16 -0.08 -22.45
C VAL A 93 -7.11 0.55 -23.84
N PHE A 94 -8.15 0.33 -24.64
CA PHE A 94 -8.24 0.86 -26.01
C PHE A 94 -9.53 1.67 -26.18
N GLU A 95 -9.44 2.73 -27.00
CA GLU A 95 -10.62 3.39 -27.56
C GLU A 95 -11.17 2.60 -28.75
N PRO A 96 -12.47 2.75 -29.08
CA PRO A 96 -13.05 2.13 -30.27
C PRO A 96 -12.24 2.40 -31.53
N GLY A 97 -11.83 1.32 -32.21
CA GLY A 97 -11.06 1.41 -33.47
C GLY A 97 -9.59 1.80 -33.30
N SER A 98 -9.11 2.08 -32.09
CA SER A 98 -7.69 2.36 -31.85
C SER A 98 -6.86 1.08 -31.82
N THR A 99 -5.75 1.09 -32.55
CA THR A 99 -4.72 0.05 -32.46
C THR A 99 -3.72 0.29 -31.32
N LEU A 100 -3.69 1.51 -30.77
CA LEU A 100 -2.78 1.90 -29.70
C LEU A 100 -3.48 2.00 -28.34
N PRO A 101 -2.83 1.55 -27.26
CA PRO A 101 -3.42 1.57 -25.94
C PRO A 101 -3.32 2.94 -25.26
N LEU A 102 -4.36 3.28 -24.51
CA LEU A 102 -4.41 4.46 -23.64
C LEU A 102 -3.33 4.43 -22.54
N PRO A 103 -2.99 5.59 -21.97
CA PRO A 103 -1.97 5.70 -20.93
C PRO A 103 -2.46 5.26 -19.54
N PHE A 104 -3.74 4.98 -19.31
CA PHE A 104 -4.20 4.53 -17.99
C PHE A 104 -4.44 3.02 -17.96
N SER A 105 -4.50 2.46 -16.75
CA SER A 105 -4.56 1.01 -16.56
C SER A 105 -6.00 0.51 -16.43
N ALA A 106 -6.25 -0.75 -16.80
CA ALA A 106 -7.57 -1.37 -16.60
C ALA A 106 -7.98 -1.46 -15.12
N SER A 107 -7.04 -1.38 -14.18
CA SER A 107 -7.32 -1.32 -12.73
C SER A 107 -8.07 -0.09 -12.27
N GLU A 108 -8.15 0.94 -13.11
CA GLU A 108 -8.95 2.13 -12.86
C GLU A 108 -10.39 1.97 -13.37
N LEU A 109 -10.67 0.93 -14.18
CA LEU A 109 -11.93 0.75 -14.90
C LEU A 109 -12.85 -0.30 -14.31
N PHE A 110 -12.30 -1.37 -13.73
CA PHE A 110 -13.09 -2.45 -13.15
C PHE A 110 -13.21 -2.28 -11.64
N ALA A 111 -14.42 -2.36 -11.11
CA ALA A 111 -14.63 -2.41 -9.67
C ALA A 111 -13.99 -3.68 -9.08
N ARG A 112 -13.56 -3.60 -7.81
CA ARG A 112 -12.99 -4.75 -7.08
C ARG A 112 -13.94 -5.94 -7.14
N GLY A 113 -13.42 -7.10 -7.53
CA GLY A 113 -14.19 -8.35 -7.65
C GLY A 113 -15.00 -8.49 -8.93
N GLN A 114 -14.97 -7.49 -9.83
CA GLN A 114 -15.69 -7.52 -11.11
C GLN A 114 -14.77 -7.71 -12.32
N TYR A 115 -13.52 -8.18 -12.13
CA TYR A 115 -12.69 -8.46 -13.30
C TYR A 115 -13.21 -9.68 -14.08
N PRO A 116 -13.35 -9.52 -15.41
CA PRO A 116 -13.68 -10.62 -16.31
C PRO A 116 -12.64 -11.76 -16.23
N PRO A 117 -13.05 -13.04 -16.31
CA PRO A 117 -12.15 -14.19 -16.29
C PRO A 117 -10.99 -14.11 -17.29
N ALA A 118 -11.25 -13.56 -18.49
CA ALA A 118 -10.25 -13.36 -19.53
C ALA A 118 -9.10 -12.43 -19.12
N LEU A 119 -9.30 -11.52 -18.15
CA LEU A 119 -8.27 -10.58 -17.67
C LEU A 119 -7.54 -11.07 -16.42
N ARG A 120 -7.79 -12.32 -15.99
CA ARG A 120 -7.16 -12.92 -14.81
C ARG A 120 -5.80 -13.52 -15.16
N HIS A 121 -4.90 -13.60 -14.18
CA HIS A 121 -3.52 -14.01 -14.38
C HIS A 121 -3.39 -15.43 -14.93
N GLU A 122 -4.31 -16.33 -14.57
CA GLU A 122 -4.31 -17.72 -15.04
C GLU A 122 -4.39 -17.81 -16.57
N GLN A 123 -5.03 -16.83 -17.22
CA GLN A 123 -5.10 -16.75 -18.68
C GLN A 123 -3.87 -16.09 -19.30
N SER A 124 -3.22 -15.18 -18.59
CA SER A 124 -2.09 -14.39 -19.12
C SER A 124 -0.73 -15.09 -18.97
N LEU A 125 -0.55 -15.91 -17.94
CA LEU A 125 0.73 -16.52 -17.61
C LEU A 125 1.29 -17.43 -18.72
N PRO A 126 0.51 -18.32 -19.38
CA PRO A 126 1.04 -19.14 -20.47
C PRO A 126 1.63 -18.32 -21.63
N GLY A 127 1.12 -17.12 -21.87
CA GLY A 127 1.65 -16.28 -22.95
C GLY A 127 3.00 -15.62 -22.62
N ILE A 128 3.48 -15.67 -21.36
CA ILE A 128 4.88 -15.28 -21.06
C ILE A 128 5.84 -16.26 -21.72
N GLU A 129 5.59 -17.57 -21.60
CA GLU A 129 6.42 -18.60 -22.24
C GLU A 129 6.41 -18.45 -23.77
N ALA A 130 5.25 -18.17 -24.35
CA ALA A 130 5.12 -17.91 -25.79
C ALA A 130 5.89 -16.66 -26.24
N LEU A 131 5.85 -15.58 -25.46
CA LEU A 131 6.60 -14.35 -25.72
C LEU A 131 8.11 -14.61 -25.65
N ILE A 132 8.58 -15.29 -24.60
CA ILE A 132 10.00 -15.65 -24.46
C ILE A 132 10.47 -16.55 -25.59
N HIS A 133 9.65 -17.52 -26.00
CA HIS A 133 9.96 -18.39 -27.13
C HIS A 133 10.16 -17.60 -28.43
N PHE A 134 9.24 -16.68 -28.74
CA PHE A 134 9.35 -15.78 -29.89
C PHE A 134 10.63 -14.93 -29.83
N LEU A 135 10.87 -14.26 -28.70
CA LEU A 135 12.06 -13.43 -28.52
C LEU A 135 13.36 -14.24 -28.70
N ASN A 136 13.41 -15.48 -28.21
CA ASN A 136 14.58 -16.35 -28.35
C ASN A 136 14.82 -16.84 -29.78
N GLN A 137 13.75 -17.09 -30.54
CA GLN A 137 13.87 -17.37 -31.98
C GLN A 137 14.42 -16.16 -32.75
N ALA A 138 14.07 -14.95 -32.32
CA ALA A 138 14.51 -13.72 -32.97
C ALA A 138 15.94 -13.29 -32.57
N LEU A 139 16.34 -13.46 -31.31
CA LEU A 139 17.65 -13.05 -30.80
C LEU A 139 18.81 -13.95 -31.24
N VAL A 140 18.53 -15.17 -31.73
CA VAL A 140 19.45 -16.22 -32.27
C VAL A 140 20.71 -16.50 -31.43
N THR A 141 21.65 -15.56 -31.33
CA THR A 141 22.91 -15.66 -30.57
C THR A 141 22.81 -15.11 -29.14
N LYS A 142 21.78 -14.32 -28.83
CA LYS A 142 21.57 -13.65 -27.52
C LYS A 142 20.30 -14.11 -26.81
N GLN A 143 20.03 -15.42 -26.83
CA GLN A 143 18.83 -15.97 -26.20
C GLN A 143 18.71 -15.54 -24.73
N LEU A 144 17.52 -15.07 -24.37
CA LEU A 144 17.10 -14.80 -23.01
C LEU A 144 17.23 -16.08 -22.18
N ARG A 145 17.95 -15.97 -21.07
CA ARG A 145 18.12 -17.05 -20.10
C ARG A 145 17.38 -16.67 -18.83
N HIS A 146 16.55 -17.57 -18.32
CA HIS A 146 15.90 -17.34 -17.04
C HIS A 146 16.98 -17.15 -15.96
N TYR A 147 16.93 -16.03 -15.25
CA TYR A 147 17.89 -15.76 -14.19
C TYR A 147 17.59 -16.68 -13.02
N SER A 148 18.58 -17.43 -12.54
CA SER A 148 18.38 -18.43 -11.48
C SER A 148 19.28 -18.21 -10.26
N ASN A 149 20.14 -17.18 -10.29
CA ASN A 149 21.08 -16.93 -9.19
C ASN A 149 20.43 -16.11 -8.06
N TYR A 150 19.50 -16.74 -7.34
CA TYR A 150 18.81 -16.14 -6.21
C TYR A 150 18.35 -17.20 -5.21
N GLU A 151 18.14 -16.75 -3.98
CA GLU A 151 17.46 -17.53 -2.95
C GLU A 151 15.98 -17.10 -2.84
N VAL A 152 15.13 -18.04 -2.42
CA VAL A 152 13.73 -17.79 -2.13
C VAL A 152 13.54 -17.85 -0.62
N PHE A 153 13.10 -16.75 -0.03
CA PHE A 153 12.70 -16.69 1.37
C PHE A 153 11.17 -16.63 1.49
N ARG A 154 10.59 -17.30 2.49
CA ARG A 154 9.14 -17.35 2.72
C ARG A 154 8.82 -16.88 4.12
N ALA A 155 8.22 -15.69 4.24
CA ALA A 155 7.87 -15.13 5.53
C ALA A 155 6.55 -15.68 6.11
N ALA A 156 5.64 -16.22 5.28
CA ALA A 156 4.27 -16.56 5.69
C ALA A 156 4.18 -17.44 6.96
N GLU A 157 5.04 -18.45 7.08
CA GLU A 157 5.09 -19.37 8.23
C GLU A 157 5.50 -18.68 9.54
N ARG A 158 6.13 -17.51 9.43
CA ARG A 158 6.66 -16.72 10.54
C ARG A 158 5.83 -15.47 10.81
N ILE A 159 4.63 -15.33 10.24
CA ILE A 159 3.70 -14.24 10.56
C ILE A 159 2.52 -14.76 11.37
N ILE A 160 2.30 -14.18 12.56
CA ILE A 160 1.19 -14.50 13.46
C ILE A 160 0.28 -13.28 13.63
N TYR A 161 -1.02 -13.48 13.48
CA TYR A 161 -2.04 -12.52 13.88
C TYR A 161 -2.42 -12.77 15.33
N ARG A 162 -2.16 -11.81 16.20
CA ARG A 162 -2.58 -11.84 17.61
C ARG A 162 -3.82 -10.98 17.83
N PHE A 163 -4.85 -11.60 18.39
CA PHE A 163 -6.09 -10.99 18.85
C PHE A 163 -6.16 -11.07 20.38
N GLY A 164 -7.17 -10.45 21.01
CA GLY A 164 -7.30 -10.42 22.47
C GLY A 164 -7.54 -11.80 23.10
N ASN A 165 -8.26 -12.68 22.40
CA ASN A 165 -8.65 -14.01 22.89
C ASN A 165 -8.06 -15.17 22.07
N GLY A 166 -7.05 -14.92 21.23
CA GLY A 166 -6.46 -15.98 20.41
C GLY A 166 -5.43 -15.48 19.40
N SER A 167 -4.84 -16.42 18.66
CA SER A 167 -3.92 -16.13 17.58
C SER A 167 -4.13 -17.07 16.40
N GLN A 168 -3.76 -16.63 15.22
CA GLN A 168 -3.75 -17.45 14.00
C GLN A 168 -2.50 -17.14 13.17
N SER A 169 -1.90 -18.16 12.57
CA SER A 169 -0.81 -17.94 11.62
C SER A 169 -1.34 -17.43 10.28
N LEU A 170 -0.51 -16.71 9.54
CA LEU A 170 -0.84 -16.31 8.17
C LEU A 170 -1.09 -17.54 7.28
N VAL A 171 -0.34 -18.63 7.48
CA VAL A 171 -0.56 -19.90 6.75
C VAL A 171 -1.93 -20.51 7.02
N GLU A 172 -2.42 -20.47 8.26
CA GLU A 172 -3.80 -20.89 8.59
C GLU A 172 -4.83 -20.04 7.86
N LEU A 173 -4.64 -18.73 7.82
CA LEU A 173 -5.53 -17.81 7.10
C LEU A 173 -5.52 -18.05 5.58
N LEU A 174 -4.44 -18.57 5.01
CA LEU A 174 -4.33 -18.90 3.59
C LEU A 174 -5.03 -20.21 3.19
N GLN A 175 -5.41 -21.05 4.16
CA GLN A 175 -6.04 -22.34 3.86
C GLN A 175 -7.34 -22.19 3.07
N LYS A 176 -7.60 -23.14 2.17
CA LYS A 176 -8.80 -23.20 1.30
C LYS A 176 -8.95 -22.03 0.32
N GLY A 177 -7.87 -21.26 0.07
CA GLY A 177 -7.81 -20.29 -1.03
C GLY A 177 -8.70 -19.07 -0.86
N ASN A 178 -9.08 -18.68 0.37
CA ASN A 178 -9.93 -17.53 0.60
C ASN A 178 -9.50 -16.69 1.83
N PHE A 179 -8.27 -16.16 1.75
CA PHE A 179 -7.64 -15.37 2.81
C PHE A 179 -8.53 -14.25 3.35
N SER A 180 -9.13 -13.44 2.47
CA SER A 180 -9.99 -12.33 2.89
C SER A 180 -11.22 -12.79 3.68
N LYS A 181 -11.81 -13.94 3.31
CA LYS A 181 -12.95 -14.52 4.04
C LYS A 181 -12.53 -15.09 5.38
N ASN A 182 -11.39 -15.79 5.43
CA ASN A 182 -10.86 -16.36 6.67
C ASN A 182 -10.50 -15.24 7.66
N LEU A 183 -9.78 -14.22 7.21
CA LEU A 183 -9.44 -13.06 8.05
C LEU A 183 -10.69 -12.32 8.52
N LEU A 184 -11.69 -12.12 7.65
CA LEU A 184 -12.97 -11.53 8.06
C LEU A 184 -13.70 -12.39 9.10
N SER A 185 -13.61 -13.72 9.01
CA SER A 185 -14.18 -14.61 10.03
C SER A 185 -13.53 -14.35 11.38
N SER A 186 -12.20 -14.29 11.44
CA SER A 186 -11.45 -14.02 12.66
C SER A 186 -11.75 -12.63 13.21
N VAL A 187 -11.78 -11.62 12.35
CA VAL A 187 -12.19 -10.25 12.70
C VAL A 187 -13.60 -10.19 13.30
N LYS A 188 -14.51 -11.10 12.94
CA LYS A 188 -15.88 -11.13 13.49
C LYS A 188 -15.99 -11.85 14.83
N THR A 189 -15.11 -12.82 15.09
CA THR A 189 -15.25 -13.73 16.24
C THR A 189 -14.24 -13.46 17.35
N MET A 190 -13.12 -12.81 17.02
CA MET A 190 -12.05 -12.52 17.96
C MET A 190 -12.22 -11.13 18.58
N GLN A 191 -11.75 -10.98 19.82
CA GLN A 191 -11.73 -9.70 20.52
C GLN A 191 -10.51 -8.85 20.12
N ALA A 192 -10.62 -7.54 20.32
CA ALA A 192 -9.49 -6.63 20.12
C ALA A 192 -8.33 -7.00 21.05
N VAL A 193 -7.10 -7.01 20.52
CA VAL A 193 -5.88 -7.18 21.34
C VAL A 193 -5.71 -6.04 22.34
N ARG A 194 -6.23 -4.85 21.99
CA ARG A 194 -6.33 -3.70 22.88
C ARG A 194 -7.69 -3.04 22.67
N PRO A 195 -8.74 -3.44 23.41
CA PRO A 195 -10.01 -2.72 23.39
C PRO A 195 -9.83 -1.31 23.96
N ALA A 196 -10.77 -0.42 23.68
CA ALA A 196 -10.78 0.94 24.19
C ALA A 196 -12.21 1.36 24.58
N ALA A 197 -12.31 2.30 25.53
CA ALA A 197 -13.55 2.99 25.81
C ALA A 197 -13.75 4.11 24.76
N ILE A 198 -14.95 4.17 24.18
CA ILE A 198 -15.25 4.97 22.99
C ILE A 198 -16.54 5.75 23.18
N GLN A 199 -16.41 7.06 23.19
CA GLN A 199 -17.53 7.98 23.11
C GLN A 199 -17.74 8.39 21.64
N LEU A 200 -18.78 7.86 20.98
CA LEU A 200 -19.04 8.09 19.56
C LEU A 200 -20.21 9.07 19.37
N GLY A 201 -19.97 10.20 18.73
CA GLY A 201 -21.00 11.17 18.35
C GLY A 201 -21.29 11.09 16.85
N ILE A 202 -22.53 10.84 16.44
CA ILE A 202 -22.93 10.89 15.02
C ILE A 202 -23.45 12.27 14.66
N SER A 203 -22.77 12.94 13.71
CA SER A 203 -23.23 14.22 13.16
C SER A 203 -24.40 14.01 12.19
N LEU A 204 -25.56 14.56 12.53
CA LEU A 204 -26.79 14.41 11.73
C LEU A 204 -27.25 15.71 11.05
N GLU A 205 -26.65 16.83 11.42
CA GLU A 205 -26.95 18.12 10.79
C GLU A 205 -26.61 18.09 9.28
N ASN A 206 -27.57 18.48 8.45
CA ASN A 206 -27.50 18.48 6.98
C ASN A 206 -27.36 17.10 6.31
N VAL A 207 -27.56 16.00 7.04
CA VAL A 207 -27.55 14.65 6.46
C VAL A 207 -28.89 14.36 5.79
N ARG A 208 -28.89 14.13 4.47
CA ARG A 208 -30.11 13.83 3.69
C ARG A 208 -30.82 12.53 4.09
N PHE A 209 -30.06 11.53 4.53
CA PHE A 209 -30.57 10.21 4.93
C PHE A 209 -30.17 9.89 6.39
N PRO A 210 -30.74 10.61 7.38
CA PRO A 210 -30.29 10.51 8.76
C PRO A 210 -30.52 9.11 9.35
N GLU A 211 -31.62 8.44 9.02
CA GLU A 211 -31.89 7.07 9.51
C GLU A 211 -30.89 6.04 8.98
N LYS A 212 -30.43 6.19 7.73
CA LYS A 212 -29.38 5.32 7.19
C LYS A 212 -28.04 5.57 7.89
N ALA A 213 -27.72 6.83 8.20
CA ALA A 213 -26.52 7.18 8.95
C ALA A 213 -26.57 6.61 10.38
N LYS A 214 -27.71 6.73 11.07
CA LYS A 214 -27.95 6.11 12.39
C LYS A 214 -27.81 4.59 12.36
N SER A 215 -28.40 3.93 11.36
CA SER A 215 -28.25 2.48 11.18
C SER A 215 -26.78 2.08 11.04
N CYS A 216 -26.02 2.80 10.20
CA CYS A 216 -24.58 2.58 10.03
C CYS A 216 -23.83 2.75 11.36
N ALA A 217 -24.12 3.80 12.13
CA ALA A 217 -23.50 4.02 13.44
C ALA A 217 -23.80 2.88 14.42
N ARG A 218 -25.05 2.41 14.50
CA ARG A 218 -25.44 1.30 15.38
C ARG A 218 -24.74 0.00 14.99
N GLU A 219 -24.61 -0.28 13.69
CA GLU A 219 -23.87 -1.46 13.21
C GLU A 219 -22.38 -1.39 13.58
N ILE A 220 -21.76 -0.21 13.47
CA ILE A 220 -20.36 0.01 13.87
C ILE A 220 -20.21 -0.19 15.39
N VAL A 221 -21.13 0.36 16.19
CA VAL A 221 -21.14 0.19 17.65
C VAL A 221 -21.28 -1.29 18.03
N GLY A 222 -22.14 -2.04 17.32
CA GLY A 222 -22.25 -3.49 17.50
C GLY A 222 -20.91 -4.19 17.29
N VAL A 223 -20.23 -3.91 16.18
CA VAL A 223 -18.89 -4.49 15.89
C VAL A 223 -17.87 -4.14 16.97
N LEU A 224 -17.82 -2.88 17.42
CA LEU A 224 -16.89 -2.46 18.47
C LEU A 224 -17.17 -3.17 19.80
N LYS A 225 -18.45 -3.37 20.17
CA LYS A 225 -18.85 -4.13 21.36
C LYS A 225 -18.47 -5.61 21.24
N ASP A 226 -18.66 -6.20 20.07
CA ASP A 226 -18.24 -7.59 19.80
C ASP A 226 -16.72 -7.76 19.97
N TRP A 227 -15.94 -6.70 19.73
CA TRP A 227 -14.49 -6.66 19.99
C TRP A 227 -14.11 -6.40 21.45
N GLY A 228 -15.07 -6.26 22.35
CA GLY A 228 -14.83 -6.02 23.78
C GLY A 228 -14.64 -4.55 24.13
N CYS A 229 -15.01 -3.61 23.26
CA CYS A 229 -14.95 -2.18 23.58
C CYS A 229 -16.18 -1.71 24.36
N GLU A 230 -15.98 -0.78 25.28
CA GLU A 230 -17.07 -0.02 25.91
C GLU A 230 -17.42 1.14 24.98
N VAL A 231 -18.66 1.22 24.53
CA VAL A 231 -19.06 2.20 23.51
C VAL A 231 -20.37 2.88 23.85
N SER A 232 -20.34 4.20 23.93
CA SER A 232 -21.51 5.07 23.99
C SER A 232 -21.76 5.74 22.62
N LEU A 233 -23.04 5.93 22.27
CA LEU A 233 -23.45 6.56 21.01
C LEU A 233 -24.38 7.74 21.30
N VAL A 234 -24.01 8.92 20.83
CA VAL A 234 -24.78 10.16 20.98
C VAL A 234 -25.16 10.72 19.60
N GLU A 235 -26.43 11.08 19.43
CA GLU A 235 -26.90 11.77 18.22
C GLU A 235 -26.64 13.28 18.34
N LEU A 236 -25.91 13.86 17.38
CA LEU A 236 -25.56 15.28 17.35
C LEU A 236 -26.34 15.96 16.21
N LYS A 237 -27.49 16.54 16.54
CA LYS A 237 -28.45 17.11 15.58
C LYS A 237 -28.12 18.54 15.17
N LYS A 238 -27.31 19.23 15.97
CA LYS A 238 -26.91 20.62 15.77
C LYS A 238 -25.44 20.82 16.12
N ASP A 239 -24.80 21.82 15.52
CA ASP A 239 -23.41 22.16 15.78
C ASP A 239 -23.13 22.50 17.26
N GLU A 240 -24.09 23.10 17.99
CA GLU A 240 -23.94 23.32 19.44
C GLU A 240 -23.88 22.02 20.24
N GLU A 241 -24.62 20.98 19.84
CA GLU A 241 -24.54 19.66 20.46
C GLU A 241 -23.16 19.02 20.20
N MET A 242 -22.61 19.21 19.00
CA MET A 242 -21.27 18.76 18.66
C MET A 242 -20.20 19.46 19.49
N LYS A 243 -20.30 20.79 19.69
CA LYS A 243 -19.39 21.55 20.56
C LYS A 243 -19.44 21.04 22.00
N ASN A 244 -20.64 20.88 22.56
CA ASN A 244 -20.82 20.37 23.91
C ASN A 244 -20.28 18.94 24.07
N PHE A 245 -20.44 18.10 23.05
CA PHE A 245 -19.89 16.76 23.03
C PHE A 245 -18.35 16.76 23.07
N LEU A 246 -17.70 17.60 22.25
CA LEU A 246 -16.25 17.74 22.22
C LEU A 246 -15.68 18.35 23.51
N ALA A 247 -16.43 19.26 24.15
CA ALA A 247 -16.06 19.91 25.40
C ALA A 247 -16.31 19.04 26.65
N SER A 248 -16.91 17.86 26.50
CA SER A 248 -17.22 17.02 27.66
C SER A 248 -15.94 16.55 28.36
N GLU A 249 -15.85 16.72 29.69
CA GLU A 249 -14.72 16.28 30.51
C GLU A 249 -14.73 14.76 30.77
N SER A 250 -15.18 14.00 29.79
CA SER A 250 -15.22 12.54 29.86
C SER A 250 -13.80 11.98 29.84
N LEU A 251 -13.56 10.89 30.58
CA LEU A 251 -12.30 10.14 30.52
C LEU A 251 -12.10 9.47 29.16
N GLU A 252 -13.19 9.27 28.41
CA GLU A 252 -13.19 8.71 27.06
C GLU A 252 -12.92 9.81 26.02
N ARG A 253 -12.16 9.48 24.97
CA ARG A 253 -11.94 10.44 23.88
C ARG A 253 -13.19 10.56 23.01
N PRO A 254 -13.76 11.77 22.83
CA PRO A 254 -14.89 11.97 21.92
C PRO A 254 -14.43 11.79 20.46
N ILE A 255 -15.15 10.95 19.72
CA ILE A 255 -14.93 10.71 18.28
C ILE A 255 -16.20 11.04 17.51
N ILE A 256 -16.07 11.86 16.47
CA ILE A 256 -17.20 12.21 15.60
C ILE A 256 -17.28 11.26 14.40
N LEU A 257 -18.38 10.53 14.26
CA LEU A 257 -18.74 9.87 13.01
C LEU A 257 -19.45 10.89 12.11
N PHE A 258 -18.83 11.22 10.98
CA PHE A 258 -19.31 12.24 10.05
C PHE A 258 -19.87 11.59 8.77
N PRO A 259 -21.19 11.55 8.58
CA PRO A 259 -21.81 11.00 7.38
C PRO A 259 -21.68 11.98 6.21
N LEU A 260 -21.13 11.50 5.10
CA LEU A 260 -21.04 12.25 3.84
C LEU A 260 -21.96 11.63 2.78
N GLN A 261 -22.37 12.49 1.84
CA GLN A 261 -23.03 12.06 0.61
C GLN A 261 -22.00 11.87 -0.51
N GLY A 262 -22.34 11.03 -1.48
CA GLY A 262 -21.48 10.76 -2.63
C GLY A 262 -20.52 9.57 -2.45
N LYS A 263 -19.70 9.39 -3.48
CA LYS A 263 -18.69 8.35 -3.58
C LYS A 263 -17.34 8.88 -3.11
N ARG A 264 -16.43 7.96 -2.83
CA ARG A 264 -15.03 8.30 -2.58
C ARG A 264 -14.47 9.07 -3.79
N GLY A 265 -13.82 10.21 -3.54
CA GLY A 265 -13.30 11.09 -4.59
C GLY A 265 -14.19 12.30 -4.86
N ASP A 266 -15.46 12.28 -4.43
CA ASP A 266 -16.34 13.43 -4.56
C ASP A 266 -15.93 14.50 -3.53
N ARG A 267 -15.91 15.76 -3.96
CA ARG A 267 -15.70 16.89 -3.04
C ARG A 267 -16.97 17.06 -2.18
N PRO A 268 -16.86 17.05 -0.84
CA PRO A 268 -18.01 17.37 0.01
C PRO A 268 -18.49 18.81 -0.23
N PRO A 269 -19.79 19.08 -0.05
CA PRO A 269 -20.34 20.44 0.00
C PRO A 269 -19.54 21.37 0.92
N ASP A 270 -19.45 22.65 0.58
CA ASP A 270 -18.63 23.62 1.32
C ASP A 270 -19.03 23.76 2.80
N ALA A 271 -20.32 23.58 3.12
CA ALA A 271 -20.80 23.54 4.50
C ALA A 271 -20.20 22.35 5.28
N GLU A 272 -20.16 21.15 4.70
CA GLU A 272 -19.54 19.97 5.31
C GLU A 272 -18.03 20.17 5.43
N MET A 273 -17.37 20.71 4.40
CA MET A 273 -15.94 21.05 4.45
C MET A 273 -15.59 22.04 5.56
N LYS A 274 -16.44 23.04 5.81
CA LYS A 274 -16.24 24.01 6.90
C LYS A 274 -16.28 23.33 8.27
N ARG A 275 -17.20 22.37 8.45
CA ARG A 275 -17.34 21.58 9.69
C ARG A 275 -16.15 20.63 9.89
N LEU A 276 -15.66 19.97 8.84
CA LEU A 276 -14.44 19.16 8.93
C LEU A 276 -13.22 19.99 9.32
N LYS A 277 -13.06 21.19 8.74
CA LYS A 277 -12.00 22.13 9.13
C LYS A 277 -12.12 22.59 10.59
N TYR A 278 -13.35 22.77 11.07
CA TYR A 278 -13.60 23.08 12.48
C TYR A 278 -13.13 21.94 13.38
N LEU A 279 -13.48 20.69 13.07
CA LEU A 279 -13.01 19.52 13.82
C LEU A 279 -11.47 19.39 13.80
N ASP A 280 -10.83 19.68 12.68
CA ASP A 280 -9.36 19.71 12.61
C ASP A 280 -8.78 20.81 13.52
N PHE A 281 -9.39 22.01 13.54
CA PHE A 281 -8.96 23.13 14.39
C PHE A 281 -9.10 22.83 15.89
N GLU A 282 -10.18 22.16 16.28
CA GLU A 282 -10.42 21.71 17.66
C GLU A 282 -9.59 20.49 18.07
N ASN A 283 -8.70 20.00 17.20
CA ASN A 283 -7.95 18.75 17.39
C ASN A 283 -8.88 17.55 17.72
N ALA A 284 -10.06 17.52 17.10
CA ALA A 284 -11.05 16.47 17.34
C ALA A 284 -10.79 15.23 16.45
N ALA A 285 -10.94 14.04 17.04
CA ALA A 285 -10.96 12.81 16.28
C ALA A 285 -12.28 12.70 15.50
N PHE A 286 -12.20 12.44 14.20
CA PHE A 286 -13.40 12.11 13.42
C PHE A 286 -13.15 11.02 12.39
N GLN A 287 -14.23 10.34 11.99
CA GLN A 287 -14.23 9.33 10.95
C GLN A 287 -15.34 9.61 9.94
N LEU A 288 -14.99 9.65 8.65
CA LEU A 288 -15.98 9.80 7.58
C LEU A 288 -16.67 8.47 7.30
N CYS A 289 -17.99 8.49 7.07
CA CYS A 289 -18.73 7.36 6.55
C CYS A 289 -19.62 7.77 5.37
N SER A 290 -19.74 6.92 4.34
CA SER A 290 -20.57 7.23 3.17
C SER A 290 -21.99 6.69 3.38
N THR A 291 -22.96 7.60 3.34
CA THR A 291 -24.40 7.25 3.33
C THR A 291 -24.85 6.65 2.00
N ALA A 292 -24.04 6.70 0.95
CA ALA A 292 -24.33 6.06 -0.34
C ALA A 292 -23.88 4.60 -0.40
N SER A 293 -22.88 4.21 0.39
CA SER A 293 -22.30 2.86 0.38
C SER A 293 -23.17 1.81 1.09
N ASN A 294 -22.95 0.51 0.79
CA ASN A 294 -23.55 -0.60 1.53
C ASN A 294 -22.75 -0.81 2.85
N PRO A 295 -23.39 -0.66 4.03
CA PRO A 295 -22.72 -0.67 5.33
C PRO A 295 -22.10 -2.02 5.72
N VAL A 296 -22.59 -3.14 5.18
CA VAL A 296 -22.23 -4.49 5.65
C VAL A 296 -20.72 -4.79 5.52
N TYR A 297 -20.07 -4.31 4.46
CA TYR A 297 -18.64 -4.55 4.22
C TYR A 297 -17.74 -3.44 4.75
N SER A 298 -18.24 -2.20 4.82
CA SER A 298 -17.45 -1.04 5.27
C SER A 298 -17.39 -0.92 6.79
N ARG A 299 -18.37 -1.45 7.53
CA ARG A 299 -18.47 -1.26 8.99
C ARG A 299 -17.26 -1.76 9.78
N HIS A 300 -16.66 -2.90 9.43
CA HIS A 300 -15.48 -3.42 10.14
C HIS A 300 -14.24 -2.55 9.86
N GLY A 301 -14.09 -2.03 8.64
CA GLY A 301 -13.02 -1.06 8.34
C GLY A 301 -13.21 0.26 9.09
N LEU A 302 -14.44 0.77 9.15
CA LEU A 302 -14.77 1.98 9.93
C LEU A 302 -14.55 1.76 11.43
N ALA A 303 -14.97 0.62 11.97
CA ALA A 303 -14.76 0.25 13.36
C ALA A 303 -13.26 0.16 13.70
N ILE A 304 -12.42 -0.40 12.82
CA ILE A 304 -10.95 -0.39 13.00
C ILE A 304 -10.41 1.03 13.11
N ALA A 305 -10.82 1.92 12.20
CA ALA A 305 -10.34 3.29 12.21
C ALA A 305 -10.78 4.04 13.48
N ILE A 306 -12.03 3.83 13.94
CA ILE A 306 -12.55 4.43 15.18
C ILE A 306 -11.81 3.87 16.40
N LEU A 307 -11.62 2.55 16.48
CA LEU A 307 -10.87 1.91 17.55
C LEU A 307 -9.44 2.45 17.63
N ALA A 308 -8.77 2.62 16.49
CA ALA A 308 -7.42 3.19 16.43
C ALA A 308 -7.36 4.65 16.89
N LYS A 309 -8.37 5.49 16.57
CA LYS A 309 -8.48 6.88 17.08
C LYS A 309 -8.68 6.93 18.59
N ALA A 310 -9.33 5.93 19.16
CA ALA A 310 -9.47 5.72 20.60
C ALA A 310 -8.21 5.13 21.26
N GLY A 311 -7.15 4.84 20.51
CA GLY A 311 -5.91 4.24 21.01
C GLY A 311 -5.95 2.72 21.18
N GLY A 312 -7.02 2.06 20.74
CA GLY A 312 -7.14 0.61 20.71
C GLY A 312 -6.57 -0.01 19.44
N SER A 313 -6.56 -1.34 19.37
CA SER A 313 -6.13 -2.11 18.20
C SER A 313 -6.86 -3.45 18.15
N LEU A 314 -7.34 -3.83 16.97
CA LEU A 314 -8.02 -5.11 16.80
C LEU A 314 -7.05 -6.28 16.88
N PHE A 315 -5.94 -6.21 16.13
CA PHE A 315 -4.93 -7.25 16.10
C PHE A 315 -3.55 -6.69 15.78
N VAL A 316 -2.51 -7.48 16.04
CA VAL A 316 -1.15 -7.23 15.56
C VAL A 316 -0.72 -8.37 14.65
N ALA A 317 -0.21 -8.05 13.46
CA ALA A 317 0.51 -9.01 12.63
C ALA A 317 1.99 -8.98 13.06
N GLU A 318 2.44 -10.01 13.76
CA GLU A 318 3.78 -10.11 14.34
C GLU A 318 4.69 -10.99 13.46
N PRO A 319 5.92 -10.53 13.18
CA PRO A 319 6.98 -11.38 12.65
C PRO A 319 7.67 -12.17 13.77
N LEU A 320 7.51 -13.49 13.78
CA LEU A 320 8.21 -14.37 14.71
C LEU A 320 9.72 -14.23 14.55
N GLU A 321 10.42 -14.19 15.68
CA GLU A 321 11.88 -14.16 15.76
C GLU A 321 12.52 -12.88 15.17
N PHE A 322 11.74 -11.86 14.81
CA PHE A 322 12.31 -10.55 14.47
C PHE A 322 12.71 -9.82 15.77
N PRO A 323 13.98 -9.43 15.94
CA PRO A 323 14.45 -8.79 17.18
C PRO A 323 13.68 -7.52 17.52
N ASN A 324 13.25 -7.40 18.78
CA ASN A 324 12.66 -6.18 19.35
C ASN A 324 11.45 -5.59 18.59
N PHE A 325 10.68 -6.38 17.84
CA PHE A 325 9.55 -5.87 17.04
C PHE A 325 8.58 -4.98 17.85
N TYR A 326 8.17 -5.41 19.05
CA TYR A 326 7.30 -4.63 19.92
C TYR A 326 7.97 -3.40 20.56
N ASN A 327 9.30 -3.39 20.61
CA ASN A 327 10.11 -2.28 21.10
C ASN A 327 10.68 -1.42 19.95
N SER A 328 9.96 -1.37 18.84
CA SER A 328 10.33 -0.63 17.64
C SER A 328 9.30 0.43 17.28
N TRP A 329 9.78 1.52 16.71
CA TRP A 329 9.02 2.54 16.02
C TRP A 329 9.25 2.42 14.51
N PHE A 330 8.16 2.56 13.75
CA PHE A 330 8.20 2.50 12.30
C PHE A 330 7.80 3.86 11.73
N VAL A 331 8.74 4.47 11.01
CA VAL A 331 8.60 5.79 10.40
C VAL A 331 8.36 5.64 8.91
N GLY A 332 7.26 6.17 8.40
CA GLY A 332 6.96 6.18 6.97
C GLY A 332 7.29 7.53 6.35
N ILE A 333 7.92 7.54 5.17
CA ILE A 333 8.25 8.76 4.42
C ILE A 333 7.69 8.62 3.01
N ASP A 334 6.80 9.52 2.60
CA ASP A 334 6.23 9.54 1.24
C ASP A 334 6.01 10.98 0.74
N ILE A 335 5.91 11.10 -0.59
CA ILE A 335 5.62 12.33 -1.31
C ILE A 335 4.33 12.12 -2.12
N GLY A 336 3.33 12.95 -1.87
CA GLY A 336 2.04 12.93 -2.55
C GLY A 336 1.72 14.27 -3.22
N THR A 337 0.58 14.34 -3.91
CA THR A 337 0.12 15.54 -4.63
C THR A 337 -0.98 16.30 -3.88
N GLY A 338 -1.14 16.08 -2.57
CA GLY A 338 -2.27 16.62 -1.79
C GLY A 338 -2.19 18.12 -1.51
N GLY A 339 -2.90 18.95 -2.27
CA GLY A 339 -3.05 20.39 -2.02
C GLY A 339 -3.49 21.14 -3.28
N PHE A 340 -4.26 22.23 -3.15
CA PHE A 340 -4.97 22.87 -4.28
C PHE A 340 -4.07 23.49 -5.36
N LYS A 341 -2.81 23.82 -5.06
CA LYS A 341 -1.97 24.65 -5.93
C LYS A 341 -0.49 24.29 -5.79
N LYS A 342 0.14 23.97 -6.92
CA LYS A 342 1.58 23.91 -7.22
C LYS A 342 2.48 23.28 -6.15
N GLY A 343 3.03 22.12 -6.47
CA GLY A 343 3.99 21.42 -5.62
C GLY A 343 3.48 20.10 -5.08
N LYS A 344 4.40 19.31 -4.53
CA LYS A 344 4.10 18.06 -3.85
C LYS A 344 4.05 18.28 -2.35
N VAL A 345 3.50 17.32 -1.63
CA VAL A 345 3.49 17.29 -0.17
C VAL A 345 4.32 16.13 0.29
N VAL A 346 5.27 16.40 1.17
CA VAL A 346 5.96 15.37 1.93
C VAL A 346 5.17 15.09 3.20
N ALA A 347 5.03 13.81 3.54
CA ALA A 347 4.54 13.37 4.84
C ALA A 347 5.55 12.41 5.47
N ILE A 348 5.82 12.63 6.75
CA ILE A 348 6.60 11.73 7.59
C ILE A 348 5.69 11.33 8.75
N VAL A 349 5.50 10.03 8.95
CA VAL A 349 4.54 9.49 9.92
C VAL A 349 5.24 8.55 10.88
N LEU A 350 4.77 8.52 12.13
CA LEU A 350 5.19 7.57 13.14
C LEU A 350 4.07 6.55 13.34
N THR A 351 4.40 5.27 13.34
CA THR A 351 3.46 4.18 13.62
C THR A 351 4.00 3.21 14.65
N SER A 352 3.09 2.67 15.46
CA SER A 352 3.39 1.60 16.41
C SER A 352 3.50 0.23 15.70
N PRO A 353 4.01 -0.82 16.40
CA PRO A 353 4.05 -2.19 15.87
C PRO A 353 2.69 -2.75 15.44
N THR A 354 1.59 -2.21 15.96
CA THR A 354 0.22 -2.62 15.57
C THR A 354 -0.23 -1.99 14.24
N GLY A 355 0.58 -1.10 13.65
CA GLY A 355 0.22 -0.32 12.46
C GLY A 355 -0.58 0.95 12.72
N ASN A 356 -0.91 1.25 13.99
CA ASN A 356 -1.62 2.48 14.35
C ASN A 356 -0.73 3.71 14.13
N LEU A 357 -1.33 4.78 13.58
CA LEU A 357 -0.71 6.10 13.50
C LEU A 357 -0.54 6.69 14.91
N CYS A 358 0.65 7.19 15.21
CA CYS A 358 0.98 7.81 16.50
C CYS A 358 1.25 9.31 16.36
N ALA A 359 1.89 9.74 15.27
CA ALA A 359 2.16 11.14 14.98
C ALA A 359 2.38 11.34 13.47
N HIS A 360 2.22 12.58 12.99
CA HIS A 360 2.55 12.90 11.60
C HIS A 360 3.04 14.34 11.42
N TRP A 361 4.02 14.49 10.54
CA TRP A 361 4.53 15.77 10.08
C TRP A 361 4.27 15.88 8.57
N ARG A 362 3.85 17.06 8.12
CA ARG A 362 3.46 17.32 6.73
C ARG A 362 3.91 18.70 6.30
N SER A 363 4.52 18.79 5.11
CA SER A 363 4.96 20.06 4.54
C SER A 363 4.81 20.11 3.02
N LEU A 364 4.64 21.32 2.49
CA LEU A 364 4.68 21.59 1.05
C LEU A 364 6.14 21.58 0.56
N LYS A 365 6.35 20.97 -0.61
CA LYS A 365 7.61 21.02 -1.34
C LYS A 365 7.36 21.33 -2.82
N ASN A 366 8.44 21.54 -3.56
CA ASN A 366 8.39 21.69 -5.01
C ASN A 366 7.92 20.40 -5.71
N GLU A 367 7.85 20.42 -7.05
CA GLU A 367 7.33 19.29 -7.83
C GLU A 367 8.33 18.14 -8.03
N ASP A 368 9.57 18.27 -7.56
CA ASP A 368 10.57 17.20 -7.72
C ASP A 368 10.29 16.00 -6.80
N GLU A 369 10.99 14.87 -6.99
CA GLU A 369 10.91 13.69 -6.12
C GLU A 369 12.00 13.66 -5.04
N THR A 370 12.87 14.67 -4.98
CA THR A 370 14.03 14.71 -4.09
C THR A 370 13.64 15.39 -2.78
N LEU A 371 13.94 14.78 -1.63
CA LEU A 371 13.80 15.48 -0.36
C LEU A 371 15.05 16.32 -0.09
N SER A 372 14.87 17.60 0.22
CA SER A 372 15.98 18.48 0.58
C SER A 372 16.50 18.14 1.98
N PRO A 373 17.78 18.44 2.30
CA PRO A 373 18.34 18.20 3.63
C PRO A 373 17.50 18.85 4.74
N GLU A 374 16.97 20.05 4.50
CA GLU A 374 16.19 20.81 5.47
C GLU A 374 14.86 20.15 5.77
N LEU A 375 14.16 19.63 4.73
CA LEU A 375 12.89 18.92 4.90
C LEU A 375 13.09 17.60 5.65
N ILE A 376 14.17 16.87 5.34
CA ILE A 376 14.53 15.63 6.04
C ILE A 376 14.84 15.94 7.51
N ALA A 377 15.73 16.92 7.77
CA ALA A 377 16.14 17.29 9.12
C ALA A 377 14.96 17.74 9.98
N ASP A 378 14.14 18.67 9.48
CA ASP A 378 13.01 19.21 10.20
C ASP A 378 11.93 18.16 10.50
N GLY A 379 11.57 17.36 9.49
CA GLY A 379 10.51 16.38 9.66
C GLY A 379 10.92 15.14 10.46
N LEU A 380 12.15 14.63 10.26
CA LEU A 380 12.65 13.48 11.04
C LEU A 380 12.94 13.86 12.49
N SER A 381 13.55 15.01 12.74
CA SER A 381 13.80 15.50 14.10
C SER A 381 12.47 15.63 14.87
N TRP A 382 11.47 16.28 14.27
CA TRP A 382 10.15 16.41 14.89
C TRP A 382 9.50 15.05 15.17
N ILE A 383 9.57 14.10 14.22
CA ILE A 383 8.96 12.77 14.39
C ILE A 383 9.67 11.95 15.46
N VAL A 384 11.00 12.00 15.51
CA VAL A 384 11.78 11.28 16.53
C VAL A 384 11.58 11.90 17.90
N ASP A 385 11.52 13.22 18.03
CA ASP A 385 11.15 13.87 19.30
C ASP A 385 9.80 13.39 19.82
N ARG A 386 8.81 13.19 18.93
CA ARG A 386 7.52 12.59 19.31
C ARG A 386 7.65 11.13 19.71
N ALA A 387 8.43 10.35 18.98
CA ALA A 387 8.69 8.95 19.29
C ALA A 387 9.29 8.80 20.70
N GLU A 388 10.30 9.60 21.03
CA GLU A 388 10.95 9.60 22.35
C GLU A 388 10.01 10.08 23.46
N SER A 389 9.16 11.09 23.19
CA SER A 389 8.16 11.55 24.17
C SER A 389 7.06 10.52 24.49
N LEU A 390 6.77 9.61 23.55
CA LEU A 390 5.74 8.59 23.69
C LEU A 390 6.29 7.32 24.35
N SER A 391 7.47 6.87 23.91
CA SER A 391 8.18 5.74 24.50
C SER A 391 9.65 5.85 24.09
N PRO A 392 10.54 6.26 25.01
CA PRO A 392 11.94 6.47 24.71
C PRO A 392 12.68 5.16 24.40
N ASP A 393 13.87 5.29 23.81
CA ASP A 393 14.85 4.21 23.63
C ASP A 393 14.40 3.02 22.76
N ARG A 394 13.37 3.23 21.94
CA ARG A 394 12.89 2.24 20.97
C ARG A 394 13.72 2.21 19.70
N ASP A 395 13.76 1.06 19.05
CA ASP A 395 14.43 0.90 17.77
C ASP A 395 13.74 1.69 16.65
N LEU A 396 14.48 2.34 15.76
CA LEU A 396 13.90 3.15 14.69
C LEU A 396 14.12 2.53 13.30
N TYR A 397 13.01 2.28 12.61
CA TYR A 397 12.99 1.82 11.22
C TYR A 397 12.33 2.86 10.34
N LEU A 398 13.11 3.49 9.47
CA LEU A 398 12.64 4.47 8.50
C LEU A 398 12.35 3.73 7.21
N ILE A 399 11.12 3.81 6.73
CA ILE A 399 10.68 3.21 5.48
C ILE A 399 10.32 4.34 4.53
N ARG A 400 11.10 4.47 3.45
CA ARG A 400 10.94 5.51 2.44
C ARG A 400 10.28 4.92 1.20
N ASP A 401 9.19 5.53 0.74
CA ASP A 401 8.51 5.10 -0.49
C ASP A 401 9.34 5.42 -1.74
N GLY A 402 9.60 4.41 -2.55
CA GLY A 402 10.49 4.43 -3.70
C GLY A 402 11.97 4.34 -3.36
N LEU A 403 12.82 4.23 -4.39
CA LEU A 403 14.28 4.37 -4.24
C LEU A 403 14.68 5.84 -4.24
N ARG A 404 15.61 6.23 -3.36
CA ARG A 404 16.02 7.64 -3.24
C ARG A 404 16.61 8.14 -4.56
N PRO A 405 16.21 9.33 -5.06
CA PRO A 405 16.83 9.95 -6.22
C PRO A 405 18.32 10.22 -5.99
N HIS A 406 19.10 10.30 -7.05
CA HIS A 406 20.56 10.52 -6.96
C HIS A 406 20.97 11.77 -6.17
N ARG A 407 20.11 12.80 -6.10
CA ARG A 407 20.36 14.04 -5.37
C ARG A 407 19.99 13.99 -3.89
N GLU A 408 19.41 12.89 -3.43
CA GLU A 408 19.08 12.68 -2.02
C GLU A 408 20.18 11.83 -1.37
N SER A 409 21.09 12.44 -0.62
CA SER A 409 22.23 11.75 0.00
C SER A 409 21.82 10.95 1.24
N LEU A 410 22.54 9.87 1.53
CA LEU A 410 22.37 9.13 2.79
C LEU A 410 22.79 9.98 3.99
N GLU A 411 23.76 10.88 3.79
CA GLU A 411 24.22 11.81 4.82
C GLU A 411 23.11 12.74 5.31
N PHE A 412 22.10 13.05 4.48
CA PHE A 412 20.99 13.89 4.91
C PHE A 412 20.20 13.24 6.06
N TYR A 413 20.06 11.91 6.02
CA TYR A 413 19.38 11.15 7.07
C TYR A 413 20.24 11.03 8.33
N ARG A 414 21.56 10.81 8.17
CA ARG A 414 22.49 10.73 9.30
C ARG A 414 22.59 12.06 10.04
N THR A 415 22.72 13.16 9.31
CA THR A 415 22.77 14.52 9.88
C THR A 415 21.45 14.93 10.52
N ALA A 416 20.32 14.45 9.99
CA ALA A 416 19.01 14.70 10.60
C ALA A 416 18.86 14.03 11.98
N LEU A 417 19.55 12.91 12.21
CA LEU A 417 19.46 12.09 13.42
C LEU A 417 20.87 11.73 13.94
N PRO A 418 21.70 12.72 14.31
CA PRO A 418 23.14 12.51 14.51
C PRO A 418 23.48 11.62 15.71
N ASN A 419 22.60 11.56 16.71
CA ASN A 419 22.80 10.82 17.96
C ASN A 419 21.85 9.61 18.08
N ARG A 420 21.27 9.14 16.97
CA ARG A 420 20.29 8.07 16.99
C ARG A 420 20.63 7.01 15.95
N GLU A 421 20.75 5.76 16.39
CA GLU A 421 20.84 4.64 15.46
C GLU A 421 19.48 4.35 14.84
N PHE A 422 19.47 4.13 13.53
CA PHE A 422 18.27 3.79 12.78
C PHE A 422 18.57 2.91 11.58
N THR A 423 17.58 2.13 11.15
CA THR A 423 17.64 1.36 9.92
C THR A 423 16.82 2.08 8.84
N LEU A 424 17.44 2.40 7.70
CA LEU A 424 16.73 2.98 6.55
C LEU A 424 16.43 1.88 5.54
N ILE A 425 15.16 1.75 5.18
CA ILE A 425 14.63 0.83 4.19
C ILE A 425 14.05 1.66 3.04
N GLU A 426 14.52 1.44 1.83
CA GLU A 426 13.88 1.99 0.62
C GLU A 426 12.91 0.95 0.07
N TYR A 427 11.63 1.31 -0.09
CA TYR A 427 10.56 0.40 -0.51
C TYR A 427 9.87 0.90 -1.76
N ALA A 428 10.14 0.30 -2.92
CA ALA A 428 9.58 0.69 -4.21
C ALA A 428 8.40 -0.20 -4.63
N LYS A 429 7.25 0.43 -4.86
CA LYS A 429 5.98 -0.24 -5.23
C LYS A 429 5.95 -0.81 -6.66
N SER A 430 6.95 -0.49 -7.49
CA SER A 430 6.99 -0.83 -8.92
C SER A 430 8.42 -1.14 -9.37
N GLY A 431 8.55 -1.62 -10.61
CA GLY A 431 9.85 -1.93 -11.22
C GLY A 431 10.46 -3.25 -10.75
N SER A 432 9.64 -4.15 -10.20
CA SER A 432 10.03 -5.52 -9.86
C SER A 432 9.40 -6.50 -10.83
N PRO A 433 10.13 -7.54 -11.27
CA PRO A 433 9.55 -8.60 -12.08
C PRO A 433 8.49 -9.40 -11.32
N LEU A 434 7.57 -10.01 -12.07
CA LEU A 434 6.50 -10.82 -11.50
C LEU A 434 7.06 -11.99 -10.68
N ILE A 435 6.42 -12.27 -9.55
CA ILE A 435 6.57 -13.54 -8.83
C ILE A 435 5.22 -14.25 -8.95
N HIS A 436 5.23 -15.52 -9.35
CA HIS A 436 4.03 -16.36 -9.39
C HIS A 436 4.35 -17.82 -9.05
N ASP A 437 3.33 -18.60 -8.69
CA ASP A 437 3.46 -20.05 -8.49
C ASP A 437 2.61 -20.77 -9.53
N ARG A 438 3.17 -20.96 -10.74
CA ARG A 438 2.42 -21.45 -11.90
C ARG A 438 1.14 -20.62 -12.06
N ALA A 439 -0.03 -21.26 -12.18
CA ALA A 439 -1.34 -20.61 -12.25
C ALA A 439 -1.93 -20.18 -10.88
N ARG A 440 -1.11 -20.01 -9.84
CA ARG A 440 -1.54 -19.60 -8.50
C ARG A 440 -0.77 -18.37 -8.02
N GLU A 441 -1.39 -17.68 -7.06
CA GLU A 441 -0.72 -16.61 -6.31
C GLU A 441 0.37 -17.21 -5.39
N PRO A 442 1.56 -16.58 -5.30
CA PRO A 442 2.56 -16.92 -4.29
C PRO A 442 2.01 -16.73 -2.87
N GLU A 443 2.63 -17.40 -1.90
CA GLU A 443 2.38 -17.10 -0.50
C GLU A 443 2.81 -15.65 -0.19
N PRO A 444 2.00 -14.87 0.54
CA PRO A 444 2.41 -13.58 1.08
C PRO A 444 3.75 -13.65 1.81
N GLY A 445 4.60 -12.66 1.56
CA GLY A 445 5.94 -12.62 2.11
C GLY A 445 6.94 -13.54 1.41
N THR A 446 6.61 -14.07 0.23
CA THR A 446 7.61 -14.67 -0.66
C THR A 446 8.56 -13.59 -1.15
N ALA A 447 9.85 -13.74 -0.86
CA ALA A 447 10.90 -12.82 -1.27
C ALA A 447 11.93 -13.52 -2.14
N ILE A 448 12.40 -12.83 -3.18
CA ILE A 448 13.51 -13.24 -4.04
C ILE A 448 14.73 -12.43 -3.65
N LEU A 449 15.81 -13.12 -3.29
CA LEU A 449 17.06 -12.56 -2.78
C LEU A 449 18.20 -12.91 -3.75
N PRO A 450 18.51 -12.06 -4.75
CA PRO A 450 19.61 -12.33 -5.67
C PRO A 450 20.97 -12.23 -4.96
N GLU A 451 21.85 -13.24 -5.14
CA GLU A 451 23.09 -13.39 -4.36
C GLU A 451 24.01 -12.16 -4.41
N ALA A 452 24.11 -11.52 -5.57
CA ALA A 452 24.99 -10.37 -5.81
C ALA A 452 24.24 -9.02 -5.81
N SER A 453 23.10 -8.93 -5.12
CA SER A 453 22.26 -7.73 -5.12
C SER A 453 22.01 -7.19 -3.72
N ALA A 454 22.10 -5.86 -3.58
CA ALA A 454 21.62 -5.17 -2.38
C ALA A 454 20.07 -5.04 -2.35
N LEU A 455 19.38 -5.50 -3.40
CA LEU A 455 17.95 -5.35 -3.60
C LEU A 455 17.28 -6.71 -3.59
N ALA A 456 16.10 -6.77 -2.99
CA ALA A 456 15.23 -7.94 -2.99
C ALA A 456 13.87 -7.60 -3.62
N THR A 457 13.21 -8.62 -4.16
CA THR A 457 11.81 -8.54 -4.57
C THR A 457 10.94 -9.17 -3.50
N LEU A 458 9.78 -8.58 -3.21
CA LEU A 458 8.81 -9.08 -2.24
C LEU A 458 7.43 -9.19 -2.89
N TYR A 459 6.75 -10.30 -2.65
CA TYR A 459 5.32 -10.46 -2.88
C TYR A 459 4.59 -10.25 -1.53
N PRO A 460 4.08 -9.04 -1.23
CA PRO A 460 3.77 -8.65 0.15
C PRO A 460 2.49 -9.27 0.72
N CYS A 461 1.45 -9.42 -0.10
CA CYS A 461 0.14 -9.92 0.31
C CYS A 461 -0.62 -10.52 -0.88
N LEU A 462 -1.71 -11.26 -0.60
CA LEU A 462 -2.64 -11.69 -1.64
C LEU A 462 -3.53 -10.53 -2.07
N ALA A 463 -3.88 -10.50 -3.36
CA ALA A 463 -4.87 -9.54 -3.79
C ALA A 463 -6.21 -9.93 -3.17
N PRO A 464 -7.04 -8.96 -2.73
CA PRO A 464 -8.40 -9.28 -2.27
C PRO A 464 -9.29 -9.81 -3.40
N GLN A 465 -8.80 -9.80 -4.64
CA GLN A 465 -9.56 -10.13 -5.83
C GLN A 465 -9.09 -11.44 -6.45
N PRO A 466 -10.00 -12.42 -6.63
CA PRO A 466 -9.65 -13.70 -7.27
C PRO A 466 -9.08 -13.51 -8.67
N GLY A 467 -8.02 -14.24 -8.98
CA GLY A 467 -7.42 -14.24 -10.30
C GLY A 467 -6.60 -12.99 -10.61
N ILE A 468 -6.30 -12.13 -9.63
CA ILE A 468 -5.40 -10.98 -9.80
C ILE A 468 -4.19 -11.18 -8.90
N LEU A 469 -2.98 -11.06 -9.46
CA LEU A 469 -1.76 -11.08 -8.66
C LEU A 469 -1.49 -9.70 -8.06
N THR A 470 -1.11 -9.66 -6.79
CA THR A 470 -0.51 -8.46 -6.19
C THR A 470 0.76 -8.09 -6.93
N GLU A 471 0.93 -6.81 -7.24
CA GLU A 471 2.20 -6.31 -7.78
C GLU A 471 3.33 -6.52 -6.76
N THR A 472 4.42 -7.10 -7.23
CA THR A 472 5.65 -7.28 -6.46
C THR A 472 6.33 -5.94 -6.21
N THR A 473 6.93 -5.81 -5.04
CA THR A 473 7.67 -4.62 -4.61
C THR A 473 9.16 -4.92 -4.50
N LYS A 474 9.97 -3.88 -4.57
CA LYS A 474 11.43 -3.95 -4.45
C LYS A 474 11.86 -3.25 -3.18
N PHE A 475 12.85 -3.79 -2.47
CA PHE A 475 13.41 -3.10 -1.30
C PHE A 475 14.91 -3.29 -1.15
N ARG A 476 15.57 -2.35 -0.44
CA ARG A 476 16.96 -2.42 0.05
C ARG A 476 17.11 -1.71 1.39
N VAL A 477 18.24 -1.94 2.05
CA VAL A 477 18.55 -1.43 3.38
C VAL A 477 19.86 -0.62 3.37
N PRO A 478 19.87 0.61 2.82
CA PRO A 478 21.10 1.37 2.66
C PRO A 478 21.76 1.86 3.97
N ILE A 479 21.02 1.90 5.08
CA ILE A 479 21.57 2.16 6.43
C ILE A 479 21.08 1.02 7.32
N ASN A 480 22.00 0.22 7.83
CA ASN A 480 21.69 -1.02 8.53
C ASN A 480 22.66 -1.26 9.70
N PRO A 481 22.63 -0.44 10.76
CA PRO A 481 23.56 -0.57 11.88
C PRO A 481 23.43 -1.93 12.57
N LYS A 482 22.24 -2.55 12.49
CA LYS A 482 21.92 -3.84 13.10
C LYS A 482 22.26 -5.04 12.24
N SER A 483 22.76 -4.82 11.02
CA SER A 483 23.15 -5.88 10.10
C SER A 483 22.03 -6.89 9.81
N HIS A 484 20.78 -6.42 9.74
CA HIS A 484 19.65 -7.24 9.33
C HIS A 484 19.86 -7.79 7.92
N SER A 485 19.64 -9.08 7.74
CA SER A 485 19.55 -9.70 6.43
C SER A 485 18.33 -9.20 5.65
N LEU A 486 18.38 -9.31 4.31
CA LEU A 486 17.22 -9.01 3.47
C LEU A 486 16.02 -9.94 3.78
N ALA A 487 16.30 -11.17 4.24
CA ALA A 487 15.28 -12.11 4.72
C ALA A 487 14.54 -11.56 5.96
N GLU A 488 15.26 -11.10 6.98
CA GLU A 488 14.64 -10.49 8.18
C GLU A 488 13.86 -9.22 7.84
N ILE A 489 14.37 -8.39 6.93
CA ILE A 489 13.65 -7.19 6.49
C ILE A 489 12.40 -7.55 5.67
N SER A 490 12.44 -8.59 4.84
CA SER A 490 11.25 -9.07 4.13
C SER A 490 10.18 -9.59 5.10
N LEU A 491 10.60 -10.24 6.19
CA LEU A 491 9.72 -10.71 7.25
C LEU A 491 9.04 -9.51 7.97
N LEU A 492 9.83 -8.51 8.35
CA LEU A 492 9.31 -7.26 8.93
C LEU A 492 8.33 -6.54 8.00
N LEU A 493 8.71 -6.33 6.74
CA LEU A 493 7.87 -5.64 5.75
C LEU A 493 6.57 -6.39 5.50
N THR A 494 6.62 -7.73 5.48
CA THR A 494 5.42 -8.57 5.37
C THR A 494 4.50 -8.32 6.56
N ALA A 495 5.00 -8.41 7.80
CA ALA A 495 4.20 -8.12 8.99
C ALA A 495 3.51 -6.74 8.91
N LEU A 496 4.26 -5.71 8.55
CA LEU A 496 3.74 -4.34 8.42
C LEU A 496 2.71 -4.18 7.27
N CYS A 497 2.80 -4.97 6.20
CA CYS A 497 1.79 -5.01 5.12
C CYS A 497 0.47 -5.65 5.59
N HIS A 498 0.54 -6.50 6.61
CA HIS A 498 -0.61 -7.17 7.21
C HIS A 498 -1.15 -6.45 8.44
N SER A 499 -0.50 -5.39 8.93
CA SER A 499 -0.99 -4.56 10.03
C SER A 499 -2.27 -3.81 9.67
N ALA A 500 -3.16 -3.67 10.65
CA ALA A 500 -4.41 -2.93 10.47
C ALA A 500 -4.15 -1.42 10.36
N THR A 501 -4.76 -0.77 9.36
CA THR A 501 -4.73 0.69 9.19
C THR A 501 -6.15 1.27 9.21
N LEU A 502 -6.70 1.63 8.04
CA LEU A 502 -8.11 2.02 7.87
C LEU A 502 -9.00 0.83 7.46
N SER A 503 -8.43 -0.38 7.45
CA SER A 503 -9.06 -1.64 7.03
C SER A 503 -8.36 -2.80 7.75
N TYR A 504 -9.08 -3.93 7.90
CA TYR A 504 -8.48 -5.20 8.33
C TYR A 504 -7.74 -5.92 7.19
N GLN A 505 -8.05 -5.57 5.93
CA GLN A 505 -7.42 -6.21 4.78
C GLN A 505 -5.97 -5.79 4.65
N ALA A 506 -5.10 -6.77 4.42
CA ALA A 506 -3.70 -6.55 4.11
C ALA A 506 -3.52 -5.63 2.88
N SER A 507 -2.43 -4.88 2.89
CA SER A 507 -2.07 -3.90 1.88
C SER A 507 -0.73 -4.28 1.26
N LYS A 508 -0.54 -3.98 -0.03
CA LYS A 508 0.79 -4.14 -0.67
C LYS A 508 1.82 -3.15 -0.15
N ASN A 509 1.40 -2.17 0.64
CA ASN A 509 2.26 -1.17 1.27
C ASN A 509 2.30 -1.45 2.78
N PRO A 510 3.49 -1.47 3.40
CA PRO A 510 3.65 -1.46 4.85
C PRO A 510 2.84 -0.33 5.49
N SER A 511 2.29 -0.54 6.68
CA SER A 511 1.47 0.45 7.38
C SER A 511 2.11 1.85 7.45
N PRO A 512 3.42 2.03 7.71
CA PRO A 512 4.00 3.38 7.73
C PRO A 512 3.93 4.07 6.35
N ILE A 513 4.18 3.34 5.27
CA ILE A 513 4.06 3.87 3.90
C ILE A 513 2.61 4.15 3.54
N GLN A 514 1.68 3.28 3.94
CA GLN A 514 0.25 3.49 3.69
C GLN A 514 -0.24 4.76 4.39
N TRP A 515 0.17 5.01 5.63
CA TRP A 515 -0.12 6.24 6.35
C TRP A 515 0.54 7.46 5.70
N ALA A 516 1.84 7.41 5.40
CA ALA A 516 2.55 8.53 4.77
C ALA A 516 1.90 8.93 3.44
N ASN A 517 1.60 7.95 2.58
CA ASN A 517 0.88 8.16 1.32
C ASN A 517 -0.49 8.81 1.55
N GLY A 518 -1.26 8.23 2.47
CA GLY A 518 -2.57 8.71 2.85
C GLY A 518 -2.55 10.18 3.29
N ILE A 519 -1.69 10.53 4.24
CA ILE A 519 -1.53 11.89 4.78
C ILE A 519 -1.01 12.87 3.72
N ALA A 520 -0.05 12.45 2.89
CA ALA A 520 0.47 13.28 1.80
C ALA A 520 -0.58 13.55 0.73
N SER A 521 -1.51 12.61 0.51
CA SER A 521 -2.57 12.70 -0.51
C SER A 521 -3.84 13.41 -0.06
N ILE A 522 -3.94 13.86 1.20
CA ILE A 522 -5.12 14.56 1.70
C ILE A 522 -5.40 15.82 0.86
N SER A 523 -6.64 15.93 0.37
CA SER A 523 -7.14 17.02 -0.47
C SER A 523 -8.64 17.21 -0.26
N TYR A 524 -9.26 18.19 -0.94
CA TYR A 524 -10.72 18.41 -0.87
C TYR A 524 -11.56 17.26 -1.45
N THR A 525 -10.95 16.38 -2.24
CA THR A 525 -11.60 15.22 -2.87
C THR A 525 -11.13 13.89 -2.26
N ASN A 526 -9.97 13.90 -1.59
CA ASN A 526 -9.44 12.74 -0.89
C ASN A 526 -9.27 13.03 0.61
N LEU A 527 -10.29 12.65 1.37
CA LEU A 527 -10.34 12.86 2.83
C LEU A 527 -10.26 11.55 3.61
N GLN A 528 -9.93 10.42 2.96
CA GLN A 528 -9.96 9.10 3.60
C GLN A 528 -9.06 9.03 4.84
N PHE A 529 -7.91 9.69 4.79
CA PHE A 529 -6.91 9.71 5.87
C PHE A 529 -7.03 10.96 6.77
N SER A 530 -8.17 11.67 6.74
CA SER A 530 -8.43 12.83 7.61
C SER A 530 -8.93 12.43 9.02
N GLY A 531 -9.05 13.42 9.91
CA GLY A 531 -9.60 13.26 11.26
C GLY A 531 -8.64 12.71 12.30
N TRP A 532 -7.34 12.94 12.11
CA TRP A 532 -6.26 12.53 13.01
C TRP A 532 -5.57 13.72 13.70
N SER A 533 -6.19 14.91 13.69
CA SER A 533 -5.67 16.14 14.32
C SER A 533 -5.50 16.02 15.85
N HIS A 534 -6.26 15.13 16.48
CA HIS A 534 -6.13 14.80 17.91
C HIS A 534 -4.78 14.12 18.28
N LEU A 535 -4.06 13.58 17.30
CA LEU A 535 -2.70 13.06 17.50
C LEU A 535 -1.68 14.19 17.36
N PRO A 536 -0.50 14.09 17.98
CA PRO A 536 0.59 15.01 17.72
C PRO A 536 0.81 15.18 16.21
N ASN A 537 0.74 16.43 15.74
CA ASN A 537 0.91 16.74 14.33
C ASN A 537 1.59 18.09 14.09
N CYS A 538 2.22 18.23 12.93
CA CYS A 538 2.81 19.48 12.46
C CYS A 538 2.48 19.68 10.99
N LEU A 539 1.77 20.78 10.68
CA LEU A 539 1.37 21.16 9.32
C LEU A 539 2.08 22.44 8.91
N LYS A 540 3.19 22.32 8.18
CA LYS A 540 3.89 23.49 7.64
C LYS A 540 3.28 23.93 6.32
N ARG A 541 2.87 25.19 6.27
CA ARG A 541 2.56 25.90 5.03
C ARG A 541 3.79 26.75 4.72
N ASN A 542 4.39 26.61 3.54
CA ASN A 542 5.45 27.52 3.12
C ASN A 542 4.90 28.95 3.22
N LYS A 543 5.63 29.81 3.94
CA LYS A 543 5.31 31.23 4.09
C LYS A 543 5.37 31.94 2.75
#